data_AF-Q57ZH5-F1
#
_entry.id   AF-Q57ZH5-F1
#
_cell.length_a   1.000
_cell.length_b   1.000
_cell.length_c   1.000
_cell.angle_alpha   90.00
_cell.angle_beta   90.00
_cell.angle_gamma   90.00
#
_symmetry.space_group_name_H-M   'P 1'
#
loop_
_entity.id
_entity.type
_entity.pdbx_description
1 polymer ?
#
loop_
_entity_poly.entity_id
_entity_poly.type
_entity_poly.pdbx_seq_one_letter_code
_entity_poly.pdbx_strand_id
1 'polypeptide(L)'
;MGSTEDVPPVAHSDVINQACAVEKSVEKPPKGGEAWSIDFTLPKMKRKTTRKEREAILCSKIRGQLQTLSTSSFSNIGDSQQVFCSGNNTDSEGNRHLQIVDVDGMADPSTLIPKNLPTTREDLEKRVCLRIPRLLAVAKQYPKSCGITSLTSVWNYLYTRIGENPMGADRPPVSQEEVMSIIGFSPPFDAISWGPFTGNGTLIRWFHALNRHFAVKGRAYVLYKPQGVSRTACTAEEALRQLKDVLQNPQAAVIYHCHNHYMVPIGYQEIPHAQADCYAPNVPESSCDTTVFIGDVSRGRHEAMYARKWSDIVKDLMTQSPEFYNIRRPELGIQTRVPKKKGCDTDRDHESEGNRGQPLGQKRAVISVEQPTETVPPRDAEAVLSPTSDPDAKATVGRAGPPPKRKAKKAGGGNLHCLICFRCDQVEERPERFETSSSDRDSEGSSSSSSTGVDEPAADGGKNSTGGIV
;
A
#
# COMPACT_ATOMS: atom_id res chain seq x y z
N MET A 1 -6.35 -30.46 13.53
CA MET A 1 -5.62 -31.39 14.42
C MET A 1 -4.36 -31.73 13.66
N GLY A 2 -3.24 -31.09 13.86
CA GLY A 2 -2.57 -30.80 15.12
C GLY A 2 -1.09 -31.18 14.90
N SER A 3 -0.18 -30.72 15.74
CA SER A 3 0.33 -31.53 16.84
C SER A 3 1.23 -32.71 16.42
N THR A 4 2.50 -32.80 16.84
CA THR A 4 3.25 -31.97 17.80
C THR A 4 4.72 -32.43 17.89
N GLU A 5 5.60 -31.56 18.44
CA GLU A 5 6.67 -31.87 19.44
C GLU A 5 7.86 -32.80 19.04
N ASP A 6 9.07 -32.75 19.62
CA ASP A 6 9.76 -31.84 20.58
C ASP A 6 11.31 -32.09 20.43
N VAL A 7 12.27 -31.13 20.41
CA VAL A 7 12.80 -30.23 21.48
C VAL A 7 13.81 -30.99 22.42
N PRO A 8 14.88 -30.39 23.03
CA PRO A 8 15.96 -29.46 22.61
C PRO A 8 17.36 -29.93 23.23
N PRO A 9 18.24 -29.17 23.94
CA PRO A 9 18.80 -27.79 23.83
C PRO A 9 20.37 -27.65 24.01
N VAL A 10 20.92 -26.43 23.79
CA VAL A 10 22.01 -25.72 24.58
C VAL A 10 23.47 -26.29 24.64
N ALA A 11 24.56 -25.53 24.81
CA ALA A 11 25.05 -24.20 24.34
C ALA A 11 26.52 -23.96 24.82
N HIS A 12 27.14 -22.86 24.38
CA HIS A 12 28.39 -22.22 24.85
C HIS A 12 29.76 -22.83 24.44
N SER A 13 30.69 -21.92 24.11
CA SER A 13 32.12 -22.17 23.89
C SER A 13 32.93 -20.97 24.38
N ASP A 14 34.05 -21.22 25.06
CA ASP A 14 35.04 -20.19 25.41
C ASP A 14 36.42 -20.84 25.56
N VAL A 15 37.49 -20.07 25.33
CA VAL A 15 38.86 -20.28 25.86
C VAL A 15 39.81 -21.37 25.24
N ILE A 16 40.75 -20.88 24.41
CA ILE A 16 42.23 -21.16 24.40
C ILE A 16 42.84 -22.46 23.77
N ASN A 17 44.01 -22.25 23.11
CA ASN A 17 45.10 -23.18 22.71
C ASN A 17 45.03 -24.09 21.46
N GLN A 18 45.56 -23.54 20.36
CA GLN A 18 46.76 -24.05 19.64
C GLN A 18 46.85 -25.57 19.31
N ALA A 19 46.31 -25.96 18.15
CA ALA A 19 46.76 -27.12 17.37
C ALA A 19 46.53 -26.91 15.87
N CYS A 20 47.46 -27.36 15.02
CA CYS A 20 47.42 -27.14 13.57
C CYS A 20 46.43 -28.07 12.84
N ALA A 21 45.50 -27.52 12.05
CA ALA A 21 44.78 -28.28 11.02
C ALA A 21 44.30 -27.38 9.85
N VAL A 22 44.92 -27.58 8.70
CA VAL A 22 44.60 -27.16 7.32
C VAL A 22 43.19 -26.58 7.08
N GLU A 23 43.13 -25.31 6.66
CA GLU A 23 41.91 -24.71 6.11
C GLU A 23 41.51 -25.37 4.78
N LYS A 24 40.28 -25.88 4.68
CA LYS A 24 39.63 -26.18 3.41
C LYS A 24 38.57 -25.13 3.11
N SER A 25 38.75 -24.41 2.01
CA SER A 25 37.75 -23.50 1.47
C SER A 25 36.47 -24.25 1.10
N VAL A 26 35.36 -23.95 1.79
CA VAL A 26 34.03 -24.39 1.37
C VAL A 26 33.52 -23.42 0.31
N GLU A 27 33.40 -23.89 -0.93
CA GLU A 27 32.83 -23.11 -2.03
C GLU A 27 31.37 -22.76 -1.73
N LYS A 28 30.97 -21.52 -2.04
CA LYS A 28 29.55 -21.13 -1.97
C LYS A 28 28.80 -21.89 -3.08
N PRO A 29 27.64 -22.50 -2.79
CA PRO A 29 26.86 -23.16 -3.82
C PRO A 29 26.50 -22.17 -4.95
N PRO A 30 26.43 -22.63 -6.22
CA PRO A 30 26.18 -21.76 -7.36
C PRO A 30 24.88 -20.97 -7.18
N LYS A 31 24.94 -19.65 -7.43
CA LYS A 31 23.77 -18.77 -7.36
C LYS A 31 22.85 -19.00 -8.56
N GLY A 32 22.01 -20.01 -8.47
CA GLY A 32 20.94 -20.32 -9.42
C GLY A 32 20.46 -21.75 -9.24
N GLY A 33 19.15 -21.97 -9.37
CA GLY A 33 18.64 -23.33 -9.50
C GLY A 33 19.12 -23.92 -10.83
N GLU A 34 19.62 -25.15 -10.79
CA GLU A 34 20.05 -25.86 -11.98
C GLU A 34 18.82 -26.21 -12.84
N ALA A 35 18.87 -25.84 -14.12
CA ALA A 35 17.80 -26.08 -15.07
C ALA A 35 18.23 -27.19 -16.04
N TRP A 36 17.44 -28.25 -16.08
CA TRP A 36 17.67 -29.42 -16.93
C TRP A 36 16.50 -29.60 -17.90
N SER A 37 16.76 -30.12 -19.09
CA SER A 37 15.66 -30.56 -19.98
C SER A 37 15.39 -32.06 -19.78
N ILE A 38 14.12 -32.44 -19.68
CA ILE A 38 13.72 -33.85 -19.63
C ILE A 38 13.77 -34.42 -21.06
N ASP A 39 14.59 -35.45 -21.27
CA ASP A 39 14.52 -36.27 -22.49
C ASP A 39 13.38 -37.30 -22.36
N PHE A 40 12.37 -37.16 -23.22
CA PHE A 40 11.20 -38.05 -23.23
C PHE A 40 11.43 -39.38 -23.99
N THR A 41 12.66 -39.70 -24.42
CA THR A 41 12.96 -40.89 -25.26
C THR A 41 13.28 -42.20 -24.51
N LEU A 42 13.03 -42.26 -23.19
CA LEU A 42 13.31 -43.45 -22.36
C LEU A 42 12.58 -44.75 -22.82
N PRO A 43 13.16 -45.95 -22.55
CA PRO A 43 13.09 -47.07 -23.50
C PRO A 43 12.02 -48.15 -23.21
N LYS A 44 11.68 -48.90 -24.26
CA LYS A 44 10.62 -49.94 -24.32
C LYS A 44 10.71 -51.01 -23.20
N MET A 45 9.65 -51.12 -22.38
CA MET A 45 9.45 -52.20 -21.40
C MET A 45 9.62 -53.60 -22.04
N LYS A 46 10.52 -54.43 -21.48
CA LYS A 46 10.70 -55.83 -21.91
C LYS A 46 9.83 -56.81 -21.12
N ARG A 47 9.26 -57.76 -21.86
CA ARG A 47 8.29 -58.80 -21.43
C ARG A 47 8.88 -59.78 -20.40
N LYS A 48 8.06 -60.22 -19.43
CA LYS A 48 8.43 -61.26 -18.45
C LYS A 48 8.72 -62.60 -19.16
N THR A 49 9.87 -63.19 -18.87
CA THR A 49 10.29 -64.52 -19.39
C THR A 49 9.53 -65.67 -18.73
N THR A 50 9.33 -66.73 -19.51
CA THR A 50 8.60 -67.95 -19.15
C THR A 50 9.44 -68.90 -18.30
N ARG A 51 8.77 -69.84 -17.61
CA ARG A 51 9.44 -70.86 -16.78
C ARG A 51 10.49 -71.67 -17.54
N LYS A 52 10.20 -72.04 -18.80
CA LYS A 52 11.10 -72.84 -19.64
C LYS A 52 12.41 -72.12 -19.98
N GLU A 53 12.35 -70.80 -20.14
CA GLU A 53 13.54 -69.94 -20.32
C GLU A 53 14.35 -69.84 -19.01
N ARG A 54 13.70 -69.77 -17.85
CA ARG A 54 14.40 -69.78 -16.54
C ARG A 54 15.14 -71.10 -16.29
N GLU A 55 14.51 -72.24 -16.58
CA GLU A 55 15.13 -73.56 -16.43
C GLU A 55 16.33 -73.74 -17.38
N ALA A 56 16.25 -73.24 -18.62
CA ALA A 56 17.38 -73.22 -19.56
C ALA A 56 18.57 -72.37 -19.05
N ILE A 57 18.30 -71.19 -18.49
CA ILE A 57 19.33 -70.32 -17.88
C ILE A 57 19.98 -71.00 -16.67
N LEU A 58 19.20 -71.71 -15.84
CA LEU A 58 19.72 -72.43 -14.67
C LEU A 58 20.67 -73.57 -15.06
N CYS A 59 20.27 -74.40 -16.03
CA CYS A 59 21.11 -75.47 -16.57
C CYS A 59 22.41 -74.95 -17.19
N SER A 60 22.38 -73.78 -17.83
CA SER A 60 23.57 -73.12 -18.38
C SER A 60 24.53 -72.65 -17.28
N LYS A 61 24.02 -72.03 -16.20
CA LYS A 61 24.85 -71.60 -15.05
C LYS A 61 25.52 -72.79 -14.34
N ILE A 62 24.81 -73.89 -14.12
CA ILE A 62 25.38 -75.10 -13.50
C ILE A 62 26.52 -75.66 -14.36
N ARG A 63 26.34 -75.70 -15.69
CA ARG A 63 27.38 -76.16 -16.63
C ARG A 63 28.60 -75.23 -16.68
N GLY A 64 28.41 -73.92 -16.52
CA GLY A 64 29.49 -72.93 -16.45
C GLY A 64 30.30 -72.96 -15.14
N GLN A 65 29.65 -73.22 -13.99
CA GLN A 65 30.35 -73.32 -12.71
C GLN A 65 31.23 -74.58 -12.60
N LEU A 66 30.83 -75.68 -13.25
CA LEU A 66 31.65 -76.90 -13.33
C LEU A 66 32.92 -76.75 -14.20
N GLN A 67 33.01 -75.72 -15.05
CA GLN A 67 34.20 -75.42 -15.86
C GLN A 67 35.13 -74.36 -15.24
N THR A 68 34.75 -73.73 -14.12
CA THR A 68 35.48 -72.58 -13.54
C THR A 68 36.05 -72.83 -12.14
N LEU A 69 35.99 -74.07 -11.63
CA LEU A 69 36.57 -74.48 -10.35
C LEU A 69 38.08 -74.83 -10.40
N SER A 70 38.79 -74.43 -11.46
CA SER A 70 40.26 -74.39 -11.52
C SER A 70 40.77 -72.95 -11.40
N THR A 71 41.09 -72.58 -10.17
CA THR A 71 41.84 -71.40 -9.70
C THR A 71 43.13 -71.11 -10.50
N SER A 72 43.69 -69.88 -10.61
CA SER A 72 43.40 -68.59 -9.93
C SER A 72 44.14 -67.37 -10.53
N SER A 73 43.60 -66.17 -10.27
CA SER A 73 44.29 -64.89 -9.90
C SER A 73 45.06 -64.00 -10.91
N PHE A 74 44.96 -62.67 -10.63
CA PHE A 74 45.82 -61.50 -10.97
C PHE A 74 45.46 -60.51 -12.14
N SER A 75 44.84 -59.39 -11.72
CA SER A 75 45.22 -57.96 -11.92
C SER A 75 45.31 -57.24 -13.30
N ASN A 76 44.62 -56.07 -13.33
CA ASN A 76 45.08 -54.71 -13.70
C ASN A 76 44.83 -54.05 -15.09
N ILE A 77 44.10 -52.91 -14.99
CA ILE A 77 44.35 -51.55 -15.53
C ILE A 77 44.02 -51.19 -17.00
N GLY A 78 43.28 -50.07 -17.13
CA GLY A 78 43.24 -49.13 -18.27
C GLY A 78 42.09 -49.32 -19.27
N ASP A 79 41.53 -48.28 -19.92
CA ASP A 79 41.50 -46.82 -19.65
C ASP A 79 40.39 -46.19 -20.55
N SER A 80 40.04 -44.91 -20.34
CA SER A 80 39.31 -44.01 -21.26
C SER A 80 37.79 -44.20 -21.55
N GLN A 81 37.03 -43.12 -21.26
CA GLN A 81 35.76 -42.68 -21.90
C GLN A 81 34.53 -43.62 -21.70
N GLN A 82 33.28 -43.18 -21.56
CA GLN A 82 32.62 -41.91 -21.91
C GLN A 82 31.34 -41.78 -21.03
N VAL A 83 31.06 -40.63 -20.41
CA VAL A 83 29.74 -40.40 -19.77
C VAL A 83 28.74 -40.07 -20.87
N PHE A 84 27.63 -40.82 -20.95
CA PHE A 84 26.60 -40.64 -21.96
C PHE A 84 25.80 -39.34 -21.72
N CYS A 85 26.21 -38.24 -22.35
CA CYS A 85 25.40 -37.03 -22.49
C CYS A 85 24.68 -37.07 -23.86
N SER A 86 23.49 -37.66 -23.90
CA SER A 86 22.66 -37.72 -25.11
C SER A 86 21.85 -36.44 -25.31
N GLY A 87 22.46 -35.43 -25.93
CA GLY A 87 21.77 -34.30 -26.54
C GLY A 87 22.13 -32.91 -25.97
N ASN A 88 22.14 -31.92 -26.87
CA ASN A 88 22.15 -30.50 -26.52
C ASN A 88 20.73 -29.96 -26.71
N ASN A 89 20.01 -29.72 -25.63
CA ASN A 89 18.81 -28.89 -25.66
C ASN A 89 19.18 -27.45 -25.27
N THR A 90 18.62 -26.47 -25.97
CA THR A 90 18.71 -25.08 -25.55
C THR A 90 17.46 -24.66 -24.78
N ASP A 91 17.56 -23.59 -23.99
CA ASP A 91 16.37 -22.91 -23.47
C ASP A 91 15.47 -22.34 -24.60
N SER A 92 14.29 -21.85 -24.23
CA SER A 92 13.29 -21.31 -25.15
C SER A 92 13.74 -20.05 -25.92
N GLU A 93 14.86 -19.44 -25.54
CA GLU A 93 15.45 -18.29 -26.24
C GLU A 93 16.68 -18.68 -27.06
N GLY A 94 17.11 -19.95 -27.02
CA GLY A 94 18.34 -20.42 -27.67
C GLY A 94 19.63 -19.96 -26.95
N ASN A 95 19.51 -19.32 -25.80
CA ASN A 95 20.58 -18.54 -25.16
C ASN A 95 21.47 -19.37 -24.24
N ARG A 96 20.96 -20.48 -23.70
CA ARG A 96 21.72 -21.38 -22.81
C ARG A 96 21.58 -22.82 -23.26
N HIS A 97 22.71 -23.54 -23.30
CA HIS A 97 22.71 -24.99 -23.37
C HIS A 97 22.24 -25.53 -22.02
N LEU A 98 21.10 -26.20 -22.01
CA LEU A 98 20.61 -26.95 -20.86
C LEU A 98 21.34 -28.29 -20.86
N GLN A 99 22.03 -28.59 -19.77
CA GLN A 99 22.63 -29.90 -19.58
C GLN A 99 21.50 -30.94 -19.45
N ILE A 100 21.57 -31.99 -20.25
CA ILE A 100 20.68 -33.14 -20.11
C ILE A 100 21.27 -34.02 -19.02
N VAL A 101 20.61 -34.03 -17.87
CA VAL A 101 20.96 -34.89 -16.73
C VAL A 101 20.07 -36.11 -16.75
N ASP A 102 20.71 -37.28 -16.59
CA ASP A 102 20.00 -38.52 -16.35
C ASP A 102 19.31 -38.46 -14.98
N VAL A 103 17.98 -38.49 -15.00
CA VAL A 103 17.14 -38.33 -13.82
C VAL A 103 17.20 -39.58 -12.92
N ASP A 104 17.58 -40.74 -13.47
CA ASP A 104 17.60 -42.03 -12.77
C ASP A 104 18.69 -42.12 -11.67
N GLY A 105 19.56 -41.11 -11.56
CA GLY A 105 20.58 -40.98 -10.51
C GLY A 105 20.47 -39.76 -9.59
N MET A 106 19.45 -38.90 -9.75
CA MET A 106 19.30 -37.71 -8.90
C MET A 106 18.86 -38.08 -7.48
N ALA A 107 19.39 -37.37 -6.47
CA ALA A 107 18.96 -37.51 -5.08
C ALA A 107 17.45 -37.25 -4.97
N ASP A 108 16.72 -38.16 -4.30
CA ASP A 108 15.26 -38.19 -4.37
C ASP A 108 14.61 -36.85 -3.92
N PRO A 109 14.05 -36.08 -4.86
CA PRO A 109 13.46 -34.78 -4.55
C PRO A 109 12.10 -34.92 -3.85
N SER A 110 11.59 -36.15 -3.62
CA SER A 110 10.37 -36.39 -2.84
C SER A 110 10.44 -35.82 -1.42
N THR A 111 11.65 -35.70 -0.87
CA THR A 111 11.93 -35.11 0.46
C THR A 111 11.97 -33.59 0.45
N LEU A 112 12.30 -32.96 -0.69
CA LEU A 112 12.44 -31.51 -0.85
C LEU A 112 11.20 -30.83 -1.43
N ILE A 113 10.39 -31.58 -2.19
CA ILE A 113 9.16 -31.08 -2.82
C ILE A 113 7.96 -31.41 -1.93
N PRO A 114 7.26 -30.42 -1.36
CA PRO A 114 6.04 -30.67 -0.60
C PRO A 114 4.96 -31.32 -1.48
N LYS A 115 4.49 -32.50 -1.07
CA LYS A 115 3.39 -33.23 -1.71
C LYS A 115 2.22 -33.34 -0.73
N ASN A 116 1.01 -33.53 -1.26
CA ASN A 116 -0.22 -33.75 -0.47
C ASN A 116 -0.46 -32.68 0.60
N LEU A 117 -0.28 -31.41 0.23
CA LEU A 117 -0.47 -30.27 1.13
C LEU A 117 -1.89 -30.29 1.75
N PRO A 118 -2.03 -30.21 3.08
CA PRO A 118 -3.31 -30.42 3.77
C PRO A 118 -4.27 -29.21 3.72
N THR A 119 -3.80 -28.10 3.16
CA THR A 119 -4.42 -26.77 3.24
C THR A 119 -5.72 -26.69 2.46
N THR A 120 -6.77 -26.19 3.11
CA THR A 120 -8.10 -26.07 2.49
C THR A 120 -8.31 -24.70 1.85
N ARG A 121 -9.45 -24.48 1.19
CA ARG A 121 -9.82 -23.16 0.67
C ARG A 121 -9.98 -22.15 1.81
N GLU A 122 -10.63 -22.56 2.88
CA GLU A 122 -10.95 -21.77 4.06
C GLU A 122 -9.67 -21.28 4.78
N ASP A 123 -8.57 -22.05 4.70
CA ASP A 123 -7.25 -21.60 5.18
C ASP A 123 -6.68 -20.46 4.32
N LEU A 124 -6.80 -20.56 3.00
CA LEU A 124 -6.32 -19.53 2.07
C LEU A 124 -7.17 -18.25 2.14
N GLU A 125 -8.49 -18.39 2.34
CA GLU A 125 -9.44 -17.27 2.45
C GLU A 125 -9.18 -16.37 3.66
N LYS A 126 -8.62 -16.89 4.76
CA LYS A 126 -8.19 -16.07 5.93
C LYS A 126 -7.22 -14.95 5.55
N ARG A 127 -6.41 -15.17 4.51
CA ARG A 127 -5.36 -14.24 4.02
C ARG A 127 -5.85 -13.25 2.98
N VAL A 128 -7.11 -13.30 2.55
CA VAL A 128 -7.66 -12.39 1.52
C VAL A 128 -9.06 -11.91 1.85
N CYS A 129 -9.23 -10.59 1.90
CA CYS A 129 -10.52 -9.93 2.05
C CYS A 129 -10.75 -9.03 0.83
N LEU A 130 -11.71 -9.36 -0.04
CA LEU A 130 -12.13 -8.48 -1.13
C LEU A 130 -13.65 -8.49 -1.25
N ARG A 131 -14.30 -7.46 -0.69
CA ARG A 131 -15.77 -7.41 -0.60
C ARG A 131 -16.36 -6.75 -1.84
N ILE A 132 -16.99 -7.53 -2.71
CA ILE A 132 -17.63 -7.04 -3.94
C ILE A 132 -18.62 -5.88 -3.67
N PRO A 133 -19.48 -5.92 -2.63
CA PRO A 133 -20.30 -4.78 -2.21
C PRO A 133 -19.55 -3.45 -2.02
N ARG A 134 -18.32 -3.48 -1.47
CA ARG A 134 -17.49 -2.26 -1.36
C ARG A 134 -17.08 -1.74 -2.74
N LEU A 135 -16.69 -2.62 -3.66
CA LEU A 135 -16.28 -2.27 -5.03
C LEU A 135 -17.44 -1.71 -5.88
N LEU A 136 -18.64 -2.26 -5.70
CA LEU A 136 -19.87 -1.82 -6.37
C LEU A 136 -20.29 -0.42 -5.92
N ALA A 137 -20.07 -0.07 -4.66
CA ALA A 137 -20.41 1.26 -4.13
C ALA A 137 -19.50 2.40 -4.63
N VAL A 138 -18.31 2.10 -5.17
CA VAL A 138 -17.34 3.12 -5.62
C VAL A 138 -17.84 3.85 -6.88
N ALA A 139 -18.31 5.08 -6.69
CA ALA A 139 -18.81 5.95 -7.73
C ALA A 139 -17.70 6.66 -8.54
N LYS A 140 -18.05 7.17 -9.72
CA LYS A 140 -17.16 7.99 -10.57
C LYS A 140 -17.29 9.48 -10.21
N GLN A 141 -16.18 10.15 -9.92
CA GLN A 141 -16.17 11.56 -9.50
C GLN A 141 -16.48 12.54 -10.63
N TYR A 142 -17.06 13.68 -10.25
CA TYR A 142 -17.00 14.94 -10.99
C TYR A 142 -15.56 15.52 -10.96
N PRO A 143 -15.24 16.53 -11.79
CA PRO A 143 -13.95 17.18 -11.75
C PRO A 143 -13.60 17.69 -10.34
N LYS A 144 -12.52 17.15 -9.76
CA LYS A 144 -11.98 17.52 -8.42
C LYS A 144 -12.88 17.16 -7.23
N SER A 145 -13.98 16.40 -7.42
CA SER A 145 -14.94 16.06 -6.36
C SER A 145 -14.58 14.81 -5.53
N CYS A 146 -13.36 14.26 -5.70
CA CYS A 146 -12.94 12.97 -5.12
C CYS A 146 -13.31 12.73 -3.65
N GLY A 147 -13.26 13.77 -2.80
CA GLY A 147 -13.70 13.71 -1.41
C GLY A 147 -15.18 13.36 -1.29
N ILE A 148 -16.07 14.18 -1.85
CA ILE A 148 -17.52 13.94 -1.75
C ILE A 148 -17.92 12.63 -2.44
N THR A 149 -17.29 12.28 -3.57
CA THR A 149 -17.53 10.99 -4.24
C THR A 149 -17.12 9.79 -3.38
N SER A 150 -15.99 9.87 -2.67
CA SER A 150 -15.56 8.81 -1.75
C SER A 150 -16.52 8.70 -0.56
N LEU A 151 -17.04 9.83 -0.07
CA LEU A 151 -18.06 9.85 0.99
C LEU A 151 -19.39 9.24 0.52
N THR A 152 -19.91 9.61 -0.65
CA THR A 152 -21.10 8.98 -1.25
C THR A 152 -20.91 7.47 -1.40
N SER A 153 -19.72 7.04 -1.85
CA SER A 153 -19.40 5.62 -2.03
C SER A 153 -19.43 4.85 -0.69
N VAL A 154 -18.80 5.41 0.34
CA VAL A 154 -18.79 4.84 1.70
C VAL A 154 -20.18 4.85 2.33
N TRP A 155 -20.95 5.94 2.16
CA TRP A 155 -22.29 6.04 2.71
C TRP A 155 -23.24 5.03 2.06
N ASN A 156 -23.18 4.85 0.73
CA ASN A 156 -23.94 3.84 0.01
C ASN A 156 -23.59 2.42 0.47
N TYR A 157 -22.32 2.13 0.74
CA TYR A 157 -21.90 0.84 1.31
C TYR A 157 -22.45 0.60 2.73
N LEU A 158 -22.57 1.64 3.57
CA LEU A 158 -22.97 1.47 4.97
C LEU A 158 -24.50 1.45 5.19
N TYR A 159 -25.28 2.14 4.35
CA TYR A 159 -26.70 2.43 4.63
C TYR A 159 -27.67 2.09 3.50
N THR A 160 -27.23 1.45 2.41
CA THR A 160 -28.09 1.13 1.26
C THR A 160 -27.91 -0.31 0.80
N ARG A 161 -28.81 -0.78 -0.07
CA ARG A 161 -28.86 -2.15 -0.61
C ARG A 161 -27.66 -2.57 -1.47
N ILE A 162 -26.73 -1.66 -1.75
CA ILE A 162 -25.42 -2.02 -2.32
C ILE A 162 -24.53 -2.67 -1.25
N GLY A 163 -24.70 -2.28 0.01
CA GLY A 163 -23.95 -2.73 1.17
C GLY A 163 -24.36 -4.09 1.72
N GLU A 164 -23.70 -4.46 2.82
CA GLU A 164 -23.89 -5.75 3.51
C GLU A 164 -24.56 -5.57 4.89
N ASN A 165 -24.83 -4.34 5.30
CA ASN A 165 -25.52 -4.01 6.54
C ASN A 165 -27.04 -4.24 6.39
N PRO A 166 -27.69 -5.08 7.24
CA PRO A 166 -29.13 -5.30 7.18
C PRO A 166 -29.98 -4.02 7.25
N MET A 167 -29.52 -2.97 7.96
CA MET A 167 -30.24 -1.68 8.01
C MET A 167 -30.34 -0.97 6.65
N GLY A 168 -29.48 -1.34 5.68
CA GLY A 168 -29.47 -0.77 4.34
C GLY A 168 -30.30 -1.54 3.32
N ALA A 169 -30.74 -2.77 3.62
CA ALA A 169 -31.31 -3.70 2.64
C ALA A 169 -32.48 -3.13 1.81
N ASP A 170 -33.36 -2.36 2.45
CA ASP A 170 -34.52 -1.74 1.79
C ASP A 170 -34.23 -0.35 1.21
N ARG A 171 -33.11 0.29 1.54
CA ARG A 171 -32.81 1.66 1.07
C ARG A 171 -32.14 1.62 -0.31
N PRO A 172 -32.61 2.38 -1.33
CA PRO A 172 -31.90 2.51 -2.60
C PRO A 172 -30.58 3.28 -2.41
N PRO A 173 -29.60 3.14 -3.32
CA PRO A 173 -28.41 3.96 -3.31
C PRO A 173 -28.74 5.44 -3.59
N VAL A 174 -28.09 6.34 -2.86
CA VAL A 174 -28.20 7.79 -3.08
C VAL A 174 -27.21 8.23 -4.15
N SER A 175 -27.61 9.22 -4.94
CA SER A 175 -26.75 9.76 -6.00
C SER A 175 -25.72 10.75 -5.44
N GLN A 176 -24.69 11.10 -6.22
CA GLN A 176 -23.76 12.16 -5.81
C GLN A 176 -24.47 13.51 -5.78
N GLU A 177 -25.36 13.76 -6.73
CA GLU A 177 -26.16 14.97 -6.92
C GLU A 177 -27.13 15.19 -5.75
N GLU A 178 -27.78 14.11 -5.30
CA GLU A 178 -28.61 14.09 -4.09
C GLU A 178 -27.77 14.42 -2.85
N VAL A 179 -26.64 13.72 -2.65
CA VAL A 179 -25.70 13.98 -1.55
C VAL A 179 -25.18 15.42 -1.55
N MET A 180 -24.83 15.96 -2.72
CA MET A 180 -24.38 17.36 -2.89
C MET A 180 -25.49 18.35 -2.56
N SER A 181 -26.74 18.06 -2.95
CA SER A 181 -27.91 18.88 -2.64
C SER A 181 -28.20 18.91 -1.13
N ILE A 182 -28.15 17.75 -0.46
CA ILE A 182 -28.40 17.61 0.99
C ILE A 182 -27.40 18.45 1.82
N ILE A 183 -26.13 18.52 1.40
CA ILE A 183 -25.09 19.29 2.09
C ILE A 183 -24.99 20.75 1.63
N GLY A 184 -25.92 21.23 0.80
CA GLY A 184 -26.08 22.65 0.45
C GLY A 184 -25.43 23.13 -0.85
N PHE A 185 -25.10 22.24 -1.79
CA PHE A 185 -24.64 22.63 -3.14
C PHE A 185 -25.76 22.48 -4.17
N SER A 186 -25.87 23.45 -5.08
CA SER A 186 -26.77 23.39 -6.23
C SER A 186 -26.03 22.99 -7.53
N PRO A 187 -26.76 22.54 -8.56
CA PRO A 187 -26.24 22.49 -9.92
C PRO A 187 -25.74 23.87 -10.40
N PRO A 188 -24.82 23.94 -11.39
CA PRO A 188 -24.14 22.82 -12.06
C PRO A 188 -23.00 22.24 -11.20
N PHE A 189 -23.06 20.93 -10.90
CA PHE A 189 -22.18 20.29 -9.90
C PHE A 189 -20.72 20.15 -10.35
N ASP A 190 -20.46 20.14 -11.66
CA ASP A 190 -19.13 20.07 -12.26
C ASP A 190 -18.37 21.42 -12.20
N ALA A 191 -19.08 22.54 -12.00
CA ALA A 191 -18.50 23.86 -11.78
C ALA A 191 -18.05 24.11 -10.32
N ILE A 192 -18.43 23.24 -9.37
CA ILE A 192 -18.14 23.44 -7.95
C ILE A 192 -16.62 23.37 -7.71
N SER A 193 -16.08 24.45 -7.15
CA SER A 193 -14.66 24.54 -6.79
C SER A 193 -14.38 23.85 -5.46
N TRP A 194 -14.35 22.51 -5.45
CA TRP A 194 -14.17 21.68 -4.25
C TRP A 194 -12.91 21.96 -3.41
N GLY A 195 -11.82 22.38 -4.06
CA GLY A 195 -10.47 22.42 -3.46
C GLY A 195 -10.28 23.28 -2.20
N PRO A 196 -10.85 24.50 -2.09
CA PRO A 196 -10.58 25.39 -0.94
C PRO A 196 -11.23 24.96 0.39
N PHE A 197 -12.28 24.12 0.36
CA PHE A 197 -13.07 23.77 1.55
C PHE A 197 -13.16 22.26 1.83
N THR A 198 -12.82 21.40 0.87
CA THR A 198 -12.85 19.94 1.04
C THR A 198 -11.63 19.46 1.81
N GLY A 199 -11.84 18.90 3.00
CA GLY A 199 -10.80 18.39 3.89
C GLY A 199 -11.34 17.32 4.84
N ASN A 200 -10.46 16.62 5.57
CA ASN A 200 -10.82 15.48 6.45
C ASN A 200 -11.96 15.82 7.43
N GLY A 201 -11.86 16.98 8.10
CA GLY A 201 -12.91 17.45 9.01
C GLY A 201 -14.22 17.76 8.28
N THR A 202 -14.16 18.31 7.07
CA THR A 202 -15.34 18.58 6.23
C THR A 202 -16.05 17.29 5.83
N LEU A 203 -15.30 16.24 5.47
CA LEU A 203 -15.86 14.91 5.16
C LEU A 203 -16.58 14.28 6.36
N ILE A 204 -15.99 14.40 7.56
CA ILE A 204 -16.63 13.93 8.80
C ILE A 204 -17.90 14.74 9.10
N ARG A 205 -17.88 16.08 8.97
CA ARG A 205 -19.10 16.91 9.12
C ARG A 205 -20.19 16.51 8.11
N TRP A 206 -19.84 16.31 6.85
CA TRP A 206 -20.80 15.89 5.81
C TRP A 206 -21.37 14.50 6.06
N PHE A 207 -20.58 13.54 6.56
CA PHE A 207 -21.09 12.23 6.98
C PHE A 207 -22.17 12.36 8.06
N HIS A 208 -21.93 13.18 9.09
CA HIS A 208 -22.94 13.44 10.13
C HIS A 208 -24.17 14.19 9.60
N ALA A 209 -24.00 15.11 8.64
CA ALA A 209 -25.11 15.79 7.99
C ALA A 209 -26.00 14.83 7.18
N LEU A 210 -25.40 13.92 6.39
CA LEU A 210 -26.12 12.87 5.66
C LEU A 210 -26.84 11.91 6.62
N ASN A 211 -26.16 11.50 7.69
CA ASN A 211 -26.76 10.63 8.71
C ASN A 211 -27.98 11.29 9.38
N ARG A 212 -27.89 12.58 9.72
CA ARG A 212 -29.03 13.36 10.24
C ARG A 212 -30.17 13.44 9.23
N HIS A 213 -29.87 13.74 7.96
CA HIS A 213 -30.86 13.85 6.89
C HIS A 213 -31.64 12.54 6.69
N PHE A 214 -30.96 11.40 6.69
CA PHE A 214 -31.58 10.08 6.49
C PHE A 214 -32.04 9.39 7.79
N ALA A 215 -31.99 10.10 8.93
CA ALA A 215 -32.35 9.63 10.27
C ALA A 215 -31.61 8.34 10.72
N VAL A 216 -30.35 8.17 10.32
CA VAL A 216 -29.48 7.04 10.70
C VAL A 216 -28.39 7.48 11.69
N LYS A 217 -27.88 6.54 12.48
CA LYS A 217 -26.75 6.77 13.40
C LYS A 217 -25.44 6.26 12.79
N GLY A 218 -24.34 6.88 13.18
CA GLY A 218 -23.00 6.47 12.76
C GLY A 218 -21.91 7.34 13.40
N ARG A 219 -20.67 6.88 13.29
CA ARG A 219 -19.46 7.54 13.81
C ARG A 219 -18.41 7.64 12.71
N ALA A 220 -17.65 8.73 12.68
CA ALA A 220 -16.51 8.88 11.78
C ALA A 220 -15.30 9.47 12.50
N TYR A 221 -14.12 8.90 12.27
CA TYR A 221 -12.89 9.27 12.95
C TYR A 221 -11.64 9.03 12.09
N VAL A 222 -10.55 9.71 12.40
CA VAL A 222 -9.25 9.46 11.76
C VAL A 222 -8.65 8.21 12.40
N LEU A 223 -8.53 7.12 11.63
CA LEU A 223 -7.98 5.83 12.07
C LEU A 223 -6.45 5.89 12.12
N TYR A 224 -5.82 6.43 11.08
CA TYR A 224 -4.37 6.57 11.02
C TYR A 224 -3.96 7.86 10.30
N LYS A 225 -3.15 8.67 10.98
CA LYS A 225 -2.52 9.88 10.45
C LYS A 225 -1.19 10.09 11.18
N PRO A 226 -0.05 9.66 10.64
CA PRO A 226 1.20 9.68 11.39
C PRO A 226 1.90 11.05 11.41
N GLN A 227 1.43 12.05 10.65
CA GLN A 227 2.08 13.36 10.53
C GLN A 227 1.10 14.54 10.58
N GLY A 228 1.61 15.71 10.97
CA GLY A 228 0.88 16.98 10.99
C GLY A 228 -0.09 17.15 12.18
N VAL A 229 -0.92 18.18 12.09
CA VAL A 229 -1.98 18.46 13.09
C VAL A 229 -2.98 17.30 13.11
N SER A 230 -3.44 16.92 14.32
CA SER A 230 -4.28 15.73 14.56
C SER A 230 -3.62 14.38 14.23
N ARG A 231 -2.31 14.25 14.51
CA ARG A 231 -1.58 12.97 14.42
C ARG A 231 -2.18 11.92 15.37
N THR A 232 -2.30 10.68 14.90
CA THR A 232 -2.68 9.49 15.68
C THR A 232 -1.46 8.90 16.41
N ALA A 233 -1.66 8.29 17.57
CA ALA A 233 -0.57 7.73 18.38
C ALA A 233 -0.18 6.28 18.03
N CYS A 234 -0.96 5.58 17.20
CA CYS A 234 -0.70 4.20 16.77
C CYS A 234 0.50 4.09 15.82
N THR A 235 1.17 2.94 15.84
CA THR A 235 2.22 2.58 14.88
C THR A 235 1.62 2.16 13.54
N ALA A 236 2.45 1.98 12.51
CA ALA A 236 1.99 1.52 11.20
C ALA A 236 1.44 0.07 11.24
N GLU A 237 1.95 -0.77 12.13
CA GLU A 237 1.54 -2.16 12.32
C GLU A 237 0.19 -2.24 13.06
N GLU A 238 0.01 -1.39 14.07
CA GLU A 238 -1.27 -1.24 14.76
C GLU A 238 -2.35 -0.65 13.84
N ALA A 239 -1.99 0.36 13.04
CA ALA A 239 -2.88 0.89 12.00
C ALA A 239 -3.24 -0.15 10.92
N LEU A 240 -2.33 -1.08 10.59
CA LEU A 240 -2.61 -2.17 9.67
C LEU A 240 -3.62 -3.15 10.24
N ARG A 241 -3.47 -3.58 11.50
CA ARG A 241 -4.44 -4.45 12.19
C ARG A 241 -5.84 -3.82 12.18
N GLN A 242 -5.94 -2.57 12.63
CA GLN A 242 -7.21 -1.84 12.63
C GLN A 242 -7.81 -1.66 11.22
N LEU A 243 -6.97 -1.49 10.19
CA LEU A 243 -7.43 -1.42 8.80
C LEU A 243 -7.99 -2.78 8.33
N LYS A 244 -7.33 -3.90 8.66
CA LYS A 244 -7.81 -5.26 8.34
C LYS A 244 -9.17 -5.52 9.01
N ASP A 245 -9.30 -5.23 10.30
CA ASP A 245 -10.56 -5.36 11.05
C ASP A 245 -11.70 -4.55 10.41
N VAL A 246 -11.42 -3.29 10.04
CA VAL A 246 -12.42 -2.42 9.39
C VAL A 246 -12.80 -2.93 7.99
N LEU A 247 -11.85 -3.45 7.21
CA LEU A 247 -12.14 -4.01 5.88
C LEU A 247 -12.96 -5.30 5.96
N GLN A 248 -12.69 -6.15 6.96
CA GLN A 248 -13.49 -7.34 7.27
C GLN A 248 -14.87 -7.02 7.84
N ASN A 249 -15.08 -5.88 8.52
CA ASN A 249 -16.35 -5.56 9.17
C ASN A 249 -17.40 -4.97 8.18
N PRO A 250 -18.60 -5.57 8.02
CA PRO A 250 -19.62 -5.09 7.08
C PRO A 250 -20.28 -3.75 7.47
N GLN A 251 -20.13 -3.32 8.72
CA GLN A 251 -20.69 -2.10 9.29
C GLN A 251 -19.67 -0.96 9.37
N ALA A 252 -18.48 -1.15 8.77
CA ALA A 252 -17.41 -0.17 8.77
C ALA A 252 -16.77 -0.02 7.38
N ALA A 253 -16.22 1.15 7.08
CA ALA A 253 -15.54 1.46 5.83
C ALA A 253 -14.45 2.53 6.03
N VAL A 254 -13.58 2.71 5.03
CA VAL A 254 -12.46 3.65 5.08
C VAL A 254 -12.45 4.56 3.86
N ILE A 255 -12.09 5.83 4.07
CA ILE A 255 -11.57 6.70 3.01
C ILE A 255 -10.08 6.93 3.26
N TYR A 256 -9.27 6.68 2.24
CA TYR A 256 -7.85 7.02 2.19
C TYR A 256 -7.68 8.39 1.55
N HIS A 257 -7.30 9.38 2.34
CA HIS A 257 -6.74 10.63 1.84
C HIS A 257 -5.26 10.42 1.57
N CYS A 258 -4.89 10.51 0.31
CA CYS A 258 -3.54 10.34 -0.21
C CYS A 258 -3.08 11.61 -0.93
N HIS A 259 -1.91 11.59 -1.57
CA HIS A 259 -1.42 12.71 -2.37
C HIS A 259 -2.47 13.29 -3.36
N ASN A 260 -3.00 14.47 -2.99
CA ASN A 260 -3.93 15.28 -3.78
C ASN A 260 -5.20 14.53 -4.22
N HIS A 261 -5.67 13.55 -3.44
CA HIS A 261 -6.80 12.70 -3.83
C HIS A 261 -7.41 11.91 -2.66
N TYR A 262 -8.72 11.62 -2.75
CA TYR A 262 -9.42 10.69 -1.85
C TYR A 262 -9.86 9.45 -2.63
N MET A 263 -9.65 8.26 -2.05
CA MET A 263 -10.07 6.97 -2.60
C MET A 263 -10.49 6.00 -1.49
N VAL A 264 -11.07 4.85 -1.86
CA VAL A 264 -11.77 3.95 -0.92
C VAL A 264 -11.06 2.59 -0.86
N PRO A 265 -10.38 2.23 0.23
CA PRO A 265 -9.95 0.85 0.47
C PRO A 265 -11.14 -0.12 0.49
N ILE A 266 -11.04 -1.20 -0.29
CA ILE A 266 -12.11 -2.19 -0.51
C ILE A 266 -11.72 -3.61 -0.11
N GLY A 267 -10.46 -3.84 0.23
CA GLY A 267 -9.94 -5.15 0.59
C GLY A 267 -8.44 -5.17 0.84
N TYR A 268 -7.91 -6.35 1.18
CA TYR A 268 -6.48 -6.63 1.28
C TYR A 268 -6.17 -8.10 0.97
N GLN A 269 -4.90 -8.39 0.75
CA GLN A 269 -4.34 -9.74 0.63
C GLN A 269 -2.99 -9.80 1.35
N GLU A 270 -2.76 -10.86 2.11
CA GLU A 270 -1.47 -11.21 2.69
C GLU A 270 -0.74 -12.18 1.75
N ILE A 271 0.52 -11.87 1.45
CA ILE A 271 1.35 -12.62 0.51
C ILE A 271 2.61 -13.08 1.27
N PRO A 272 2.78 -14.39 1.52
CA PRO A 272 3.98 -14.91 2.18
C PRO A 272 5.28 -14.54 1.46
N HIS A 273 6.34 -14.30 2.21
CA HIS A 273 7.66 -14.02 1.67
C HIS A 273 8.32 -15.25 1.04
N ALA A 274 8.11 -16.43 1.62
CA ALA A 274 8.63 -17.70 1.11
C ALA A 274 7.62 -18.40 0.20
N GLN A 275 8.08 -18.90 -0.96
CA GLN A 275 7.22 -19.59 -1.94
C GLN A 275 6.63 -20.90 -1.40
N ALA A 276 7.32 -21.56 -0.47
CA ALA A 276 6.81 -22.76 0.22
C ALA A 276 5.56 -22.44 1.07
N ASP A 277 5.47 -21.22 1.61
CA ASP A 277 4.39 -20.79 2.50
C ASP A 277 3.14 -20.30 1.74
N CYS A 278 3.22 -20.18 0.41
CA CYS A 278 2.07 -19.84 -0.45
C CYS A 278 0.86 -20.76 -0.21
N TYR A 279 1.10 -22.02 0.16
CA TYR A 279 0.07 -22.99 0.53
C TYR A 279 0.20 -23.47 1.99
N ALA A 280 0.96 -22.80 2.85
CA ALA A 280 0.91 -23.09 4.28
C ALA A 280 -0.42 -22.58 4.87
N PRO A 281 -1.11 -23.36 5.74
CA PRO A 281 -2.43 -22.99 6.25
C PRO A 281 -2.38 -21.85 7.28
N ASN A 282 -1.23 -21.66 7.94
CA ASN A 282 -0.96 -20.55 8.84
C ASN A 282 0.43 -20.00 8.49
N VAL A 283 0.53 -18.69 8.27
CA VAL A 283 1.80 -17.98 8.05
C VAL A 283 1.80 -16.76 8.99
N PRO A 284 2.86 -16.53 9.79
CA PRO A 284 2.95 -15.36 10.65
C PRO A 284 2.83 -14.05 9.85
N GLU A 285 2.11 -13.05 10.39
CA GLU A 285 1.95 -11.74 9.73
C GLU A 285 3.31 -11.07 9.43
N SER A 286 4.32 -11.30 10.28
CA SER A 286 5.70 -10.84 10.09
C SER A 286 6.41 -11.43 8.86
N SER A 287 5.93 -12.57 8.36
CA SER A 287 6.46 -13.29 7.19
C SER A 287 5.61 -13.06 5.94
N CYS A 288 4.74 -12.04 5.96
CA CYS A 288 3.82 -11.71 4.88
C CYS A 288 3.92 -10.21 4.51
N ASP A 289 3.89 -9.92 3.22
CA ASP A 289 3.59 -8.59 2.72
C ASP A 289 2.07 -8.41 2.63
N THR A 290 1.51 -7.37 3.25
CA THR A 290 0.10 -7.00 3.03
C THR A 290 -0.03 -6.05 1.84
N THR A 291 -0.85 -6.44 0.87
CA THR A 291 -1.29 -5.61 -0.27
C THR A 291 -2.73 -5.17 -0.03
N VAL A 292 -3.02 -3.86 -0.12
CA VAL A 292 -4.36 -3.30 0.02
C VAL A 292 -4.96 -3.05 -1.37
N PHE A 293 -6.22 -3.45 -1.56
CA PHE A 293 -7.02 -3.15 -2.74
C PHE A 293 -7.80 -1.86 -2.51
N ILE A 294 -7.70 -0.91 -3.44
CA ILE A 294 -8.25 0.44 -3.30
C ILE A 294 -9.03 0.82 -4.55
N GLY A 295 -10.32 1.09 -4.42
CA GLY A 295 -11.14 1.63 -5.50
C GLY A 295 -10.89 3.13 -5.68
N ASP A 296 -10.40 3.53 -6.87
CA ASP A 296 -10.24 4.94 -7.22
C ASP A 296 -11.56 5.48 -7.84
N VAL A 297 -12.08 6.55 -7.26
CA VAL A 297 -13.26 7.28 -7.75
C VAL A 297 -13.00 8.01 -9.09
N SER A 298 -11.76 8.12 -9.54
CA SER A 298 -11.31 8.75 -10.79
C SER A 298 -11.55 7.90 -12.05
N ARG A 299 -12.49 6.96 -12.00
CA ARG A 299 -12.77 5.95 -13.04
C ARG A 299 -12.84 6.58 -14.44
N GLY A 300 -12.07 6.03 -15.37
CA GLY A 300 -11.96 6.51 -16.76
C GLY A 300 -10.84 7.53 -17.02
N ARG A 301 -10.19 8.08 -15.98
CA ARG A 301 -8.88 8.76 -16.09
C ARG A 301 -7.74 8.00 -15.42
N HIS A 302 -8.09 7.14 -14.47
CA HIS A 302 -7.20 6.24 -13.74
C HIS A 302 -7.79 4.83 -13.75
N GLU A 303 -6.98 3.84 -13.37
CA GLU A 303 -7.43 2.47 -13.07
C GLU A 303 -8.62 2.48 -12.09
N ALA A 304 -9.59 1.58 -12.28
CA ALA A 304 -10.78 1.55 -11.42
C ALA A 304 -10.49 0.99 -10.00
N MET A 305 -9.39 0.25 -9.88
CA MET A 305 -8.91 -0.36 -8.64
C MET A 305 -7.38 -0.45 -8.71
N TYR A 306 -6.71 -0.07 -7.62
CA TYR A 306 -5.28 -0.26 -7.42
C TYR A 306 -5.01 -1.37 -6.41
N ALA A 307 -3.94 -2.14 -6.61
CA ALA A 307 -3.29 -2.94 -5.57
C ALA A 307 -2.02 -2.20 -5.12
N ARG A 308 -1.83 -1.97 -3.81
CA ARG A 308 -0.66 -1.27 -3.27
C ARG A 308 -0.16 -1.94 -1.99
N LYS A 309 1.16 -2.11 -1.84
CA LYS A 309 1.75 -2.63 -0.59
C LYS A 309 1.45 -1.67 0.56
N TRP A 310 1.25 -2.22 1.76
CA TRP A 310 1.05 -1.41 2.97
C TRP A 310 2.22 -0.43 3.21
N SER A 311 3.45 -0.88 2.97
CA SER A 311 4.66 -0.05 3.08
C SER A 311 4.63 1.19 2.17
N ASP A 312 3.99 1.13 1.00
CA ASP A 312 3.80 2.29 0.11
C ASP A 312 2.72 3.24 0.60
N ILE A 313 1.64 2.72 1.21
CA ILE A 313 0.61 3.54 1.87
C ILE A 313 1.22 4.27 3.07
N VAL A 314 1.99 3.56 3.90
CA VAL A 314 2.73 4.16 5.03
C VAL A 314 3.69 5.23 4.52
N LYS A 315 4.39 5.00 3.41
CA LYS A 315 5.29 5.99 2.78
C LYS A 315 4.55 7.28 2.39
N ASP A 316 3.38 7.21 1.76
CA ASP A 316 2.58 8.42 1.44
C ASP A 316 2.07 9.14 2.70
N LEU A 317 1.60 8.38 3.69
CA LEU A 317 1.11 8.93 4.96
C LEU A 317 2.23 9.56 5.80
N MET A 318 3.46 9.07 5.68
CA MET A 318 4.65 9.55 6.41
C MET A 318 5.37 10.71 5.71
N THR A 319 5.28 10.84 4.39
CA THR A 319 6.02 11.88 3.64
C THR A 319 5.52 13.28 4.02
N GLN A 320 6.41 14.26 4.13
CA GLN A 320 6.07 15.64 4.53
C GLN A 320 6.59 16.68 3.54
N SER A 321 5.85 17.78 3.40
CA SER A 321 6.27 18.94 2.60
C SER A 321 7.68 19.42 3.02
N PRO A 322 8.60 19.71 2.08
CA PRO A 322 8.37 19.92 0.64
C PRO A 322 8.24 18.64 -0.20
N GLU A 323 8.52 17.47 0.37
CA GLU A 323 8.44 16.19 -0.32
C GLU A 323 6.99 15.69 -0.44
N PHE A 324 6.76 14.78 -1.38
CA PHE A 324 5.52 14.01 -1.52
C PHE A 324 5.78 12.68 -2.21
N TYR A 325 5.02 11.66 -1.85
CA TYR A 325 4.99 10.38 -2.54
C TYR A 325 3.64 10.24 -3.25
N ASN A 326 3.62 9.98 -4.57
CA ASN A 326 2.37 9.80 -5.28
C ASN A 326 1.98 8.33 -5.28
N ILE A 327 1.16 7.88 -4.32
CA ILE A 327 0.75 6.47 -4.21
C ILE A 327 0.04 5.92 -5.47
N ARG A 328 -0.54 6.78 -6.32
CA ARG A 328 -1.12 6.36 -7.61
C ARG A 328 -0.09 6.17 -8.72
N ARG A 329 1.13 6.65 -8.49
CA ARG A 329 2.31 6.56 -9.37
C ARG A 329 3.59 6.26 -8.55
N PRO A 330 3.65 5.09 -7.87
CA PRO A 330 4.77 4.73 -6.99
C PRO A 330 6.12 4.67 -7.73
N GLU A 331 6.09 4.43 -9.05
CA GLU A 331 7.27 4.42 -9.94
C GLU A 331 8.03 5.75 -10.01
N LEU A 332 7.39 6.85 -9.62
CA LEU A 332 8.03 8.18 -9.58
C LEU A 332 8.81 8.44 -8.29
N GLY A 333 8.75 7.54 -7.31
CA GLY A 333 9.41 7.71 -6.01
C GLY A 333 8.92 8.93 -5.22
N ILE A 334 9.72 9.33 -4.23
CA ILE A 334 9.54 10.58 -3.48
C ILE A 334 9.98 11.74 -4.38
N GLN A 335 9.15 12.78 -4.46
CA GLN A 335 9.36 13.96 -5.29
C GLN A 335 9.30 15.23 -4.44
N THR A 336 10.08 16.25 -4.80
CA THR A 336 10.14 17.52 -4.06
C THR A 336 9.38 18.63 -4.76
N ARG A 337 8.51 19.34 -4.04
CA ARG A 337 7.75 20.49 -4.57
C ARG A 337 8.67 21.71 -4.73
N VAL A 338 9.19 21.91 -5.93
CA VAL A 338 9.85 23.18 -6.29
C VAL A 338 8.80 24.31 -6.31
N PRO A 339 8.97 25.40 -5.55
CA PRO A 339 8.05 26.53 -5.62
C PRO A 339 8.11 27.15 -7.03
N LYS A 340 6.95 27.32 -7.67
CA LYS A 340 6.87 27.96 -8.99
C LYS A 340 7.35 29.41 -8.86
N LYS A 341 8.58 29.68 -9.31
CA LYS A 341 9.18 31.03 -9.33
C LYS A 341 8.21 31.95 -10.05
N LYS A 342 7.75 33.00 -9.36
CA LYS A 342 6.69 33.89 -9.85
C LYS A 342 7.25 34.70 -11.03
N GLY A 343 7.01 34.22 -12.25
CA GLY A 343 7.32 34.96 -13.47
C GLY A 343 6.62 36.31 -13.44
N CYS A 344 7.37 37.37 -13.76
CA CYS A 344 6.88 38.73 -13.80
C CYS A 344 6.41 39.03 -15.22
N ASP A 345 5.21 38.56 -15.58
CA ASP A 345 4.51 38.99 -16.78
C ASP A 345 3.35 39.90 -16.36
N THR A 346 3.58 41.19 -16.57
CA THR A 346 2.59 42.27 -16.46
C THR A 346 1.70 42.30 -17.70
N ASP A 347 0.40 42.45 -17.46
CA ASP A 347 -0.56 43.20 -18.28
C ASP A 347 -0.55 42.95 -19.80
N ARG A 348 -1.36 41.97 -20.22
CA ARG A 348 -2.17 42.07 -21.45
C ARG A 348 -3.57 41.54 -21.22
N ASP A 349 -4.50 42.46 -20.98
CA ASP A 349 -5.93 42.21 -21.13
C ASP A 349 -6.25 41.85 -22.59
N HIS A 350 -7.06 40.81 -22.81
CA HIS A 350 -8.31 40.88 -23.59
C HIS A 350 -8.94 39.48 -23.72
N GLU A 351 -10.15 39.37 -23.18
CA GLU A 351 -11.35 38.76 -23.76
C GLU A 351 -11.38 37.34 -24.38
N SER A 352 -12.57 36.77 -24.17
CA SER A 352 -13.35 35.88 -25.06
C SER A 352 -13.40 34.39 -24.73
N GLU A 353 -14.64 33.90 -24.74
CA GLU A 353 -15.07 32.55 -24.40
C GLU A 353 -14.82 31.59 -25.56
N GLY A 354 -14.37 30.37 -25.27
CA GLY A 354 -13.95 29.41 -26.31
C GLY A 354 -14.25 27.96 -25.93
N ASN A 355 -15.37 27.44 -26.43
CA ASN A 355 -15.89 26.10 -26.16
C ASN A 355 -15.12 24.98 -26.90
N ARG A 356 -15.13 23.75 -26.35
CA ARG A 356 -14.69 22.45 -26.94
C ARG A 356 -13.22 22.30 -27.37
N GLY A 357 -12.56 21.25 -26.86
CA GLY A 357 -11.31 20.76 -27.47
C GLY A 357 -10.54 19.71 -26.67
N GLN A 358 -10.57 18.46 -27.15
CA GLN A 358 -9.56 17.41 -26.92
C GLN A 358 -8.18 17.79 -27.53
N PRO A 359 -7.10 16.97 -27.44
CA PRO A 359 -6.61 16.08 -26.37
C PRO A 359 -5.04 16.15 -26.23
N LEU A 360 -4.43 15.11 -25.65
CA LEU A 360 -3.03 14.66 -25.90
C LEU A 360 -1.86 15.59 -25.51
N GLY A 361 -0.64 15.05 -25.58
CA GLY A 361 0.58 15.86 -25.74
C GLY A 361 1.48 15.98 -24.52
N GLN A 362 2.27 14.94 -24.27
CA GLN A 362 3.44 14.93 -23.41
C GLN A 362 4.27 16.24 -23.48
N LYS A 363 4.52 16.87 -22.32
CA LYS A 363 5.78 17.62 -22.10
C LYS A 363 6.44 17.14 -20.80
N ARG A 364 7.47 16.33 -21.00
CA ARG A 364 8.34 15.73 -19.98
C ARG A 364 9.16 16.83 -19.32
N ALA A 365 8.77 17.24 -18.12
CA ALA A 365 9.59 18.12 -17.28
C ALA A 365 10.71 17.30 -16.62
N VAL A 366 11.88 17.92 -16.42
CA VAL A 366 13.14 17.27 -16.06
C VAL A 366 13.04 16.59 -14.69
N ILE A 367 13.35 15.29 -14.66
CA ILE A 367 13.59 14.54 -13.41
C ILE A 367 15.09 14.60 -13.15
N SER A 368 15.48 15.07 -11.97
CA SER A 368 16.84 14.90 -11.45
C SER A 368 16.78 13.73 -10.47
N VAL A 369 17.47 12.63 -10.79
CA VAL A 369 17.59 11.46 -9.91
C VAL A 369 19.02 11.45 -9.39
N GLU A 370 19.21 11.74 -8.11
CA GLU A 370 20.46 11.42 -7.43
C GLU A 370 20.38 9.98 -6.92
N GLN A 371 21.30 9.13 -7.39
CA GLN A 371 21.60 7.84 -6.77
C GLN A 371 22.88 7.99 -5.93
N PRO A 372 22.83 7.86 -4.60
CA PRO A 372 24.03 7.73 -3.79
C PRO A 372 24.66 6.35 -4.02
N THR A 373 25.92 6.32 -4.41
CA THR A 373 26.75 5.09 -4.38
C THR A 373 27.46 5.00 -3.04
N GLU A 374 27.39 3.84 -2.38
CA GLU A 374 28.09 3.62 -1.12
C GLU A 374 29.61 3.63 -1.31
N THR A 375 30.31 4.51 -0.60
CA THR A 375 31.75 4.39 -0.34
C THR A 375 32.05 4.75 1.12
N VAL A 376 32.83 3.88 1.78
CA VAL A 376 33.15 3.95 3.21
C VAL A 376 34.37 4.85 3.43
N PRO A 377 34.33 5.83 4.37
CA PRO A 377 35.47 6.70 4.68
C PRO A 377 36.28 6.22 5.89
N PRO A 378 37.52 6.71 6.04
CA PRO A 378 38.05 6.90 7.39
C PRO A 378 38.84 8.21 7.63
N ARG A 379 38.47 8.85 8.74
CA ARG A 379 39.34 9.36 9.83
C ARG A 379 40.18 10.66 9.71
N ASP A 380 39.88 11.51 10.71
CA ASP A 380 40.78 12.23 11.64
C ASP A 380 41.63 13.42 11.16
N ALA A 381 41.25 14.64 11.61
CA ALA A 381 42.13 15.64 12.23
C ALA A 381 41.32 16.75 12.93
N GLU A 382 41.85 17.31 14.02
CA GLU A 382 41.15 18.22 14.96
C GLU A 382 41.35 19.73 14.68
N ALA A 383 40.89 20.55 15.64
CA ALA A 383 41.37 21.91 15.99
C ALA A 383 40.75 23.14 15.25
N VAL A 384 40.51 24.32 15.88
CA VAL A 384 40.48 24.72 17.31
C VAL A 384 39.89 26.16 17.49
N LEU A 385 39.32 26.49 18.67
CA LEU A 385 39.05 27.85 19.24
C LEU A 385 38.08 28.84 18.50
N SER A 386 37.60 29.95 19.09
CA SER A 386 36.83 30.24 20.35
C SER A 386 36.36 31.74 20.36
N PRO A 387 35.45 32.20 21.25
CA PRO A 387 34.68 33.47 21.07
C PRO A 387 35.01 34.65 22.04
N THR A 388 34.53 35.88 21.70
CA THR A 388 34.25 37.10 22.54
C THR A 388 33.69 38.24 21.63
N SER A 389 32.97 39.32 22.03
CA SER A 389 32.25 39.73 23.25
C SER A 389 31.29 40.94 23.01
N ASP A 390 30.56 41.34 24.06
CA ASP A 390 29.68 42.52 24.31
C ASP A 390 30.33 43.95 24.31
N PRO A 391 29.63 45.08 24.63
CA PRO A 391 28.35 45.60 24.08
C PRO A 391 28.32 47.18 23.94
N ASP A 392 27.10 47.75 23.78
CA ASP A 392 26.66 49.13 24.12
C ASP A 392 27.27 50.41 23.46
N ALA A 393 26.43 51.19 22.76
CA ALA A 393 25.93 52.52 23.24
C ALA A 393 25.10 53.34 22.21
N LYS A 394 23.86 53.67 22.61
CA LYS A 394 23.05 54.92 22.40
C LYS A 394 23.07 55.72 21.06
N ALA A 395 21.84 55.75 20.49
CA ALA A 395 21.06 56.95 20.06
C ALA A 395 21.41 57.61 18.68
N THR A 396 20.53 58.31 17.94
CA THR A 396 19.28 59.04 18.25
C THR A 396 18.34 59.17 17.02
N VAL A 397 17.01 59.07 17.20
CA VAL A 397 15.88 59.60 16.37
C VAL A 397 15.90 59.48 14.83
N GLY A 398 14.89 58.78 14.28
CA GLY A 398 14.48 58.86 12.87
C GLY A 398 13.07 58.29 12.64
N ARG A 399 12.11 59.11 12.22
CA ARG A 399 10.66 58.82 12.22
C ARG A 399 10.18 58.22 10.90
N ALA A 400 9.83 56.94 10.87
CA ALA A 400 9.08 56.30 9.79
C ALA A 400 8.05 55.30 10.36
N GLY A 401 6.85 55.25 9.77
CA GLY A 401 5.74 54.44 10.29
C GLY A 401 6.01 52.92 10.18
N PRO A 402 5.38 52.09 11.03
CA PRO A 402 5.59 50.65 10.99
C PRO A 402 5.05 50.08 9.66
N PRO A 403 5.83 49.27 8.93
CA PRO A 403 5.28 48.52 7.80
C PRO A 403 4.18 47.58 8.32
N PRO A 404 3.14 47.29 7.53
CA PRO A 404 2.07 46.40 7.94
C PRO A 404 2.68 45.05 8.32
N LYS A 405 2.46 44.60 9.56
CA LYS A 405 2.86 43.28 10.05
C LYS A 405 2.19 42.21 9.20
N ARG A 406 2.86 41.79 8.12
CA ARG A 406 2.47 40.64 7.31
C ARG A 406 2.40 39.45 8.26
N LYS A 407 1.18 39.01 8.59
CA LYS A 407 0.95 37.79 9.37
C LYS A 407 1.75 36.68 8.71
N ALA A 408 2.75 36.15 9.42
CA ALA A 408 3.58 35.07 8.90
C ALA A 408 2.65 33.92 8.52
N LYS A 409 2.65 33.55 7.23
CA LYS A 409 1.80 32.47 6.73
C LYS A 409 2.28 31.19 7.40
N LYS A 410 1.54 30.74 8.43
CA LYS A 410 1.94 29.69 9.38
C LYS A 410 2.47 28.48 8.60
N ALA A 411 3.79 28.27 8.65
CA ALA A 411 4.48 27.35 7.74
C ALA A 411 4.14 25.87 7.98
N GLY A 412 3.42 25.57 9.06
CA GLY A 412 2.85 24.26 9.38
C GLY A 412 1.60 23.91 8.56
N GLY A 413 1.68 23.98 7.23
CA GLY A 413 0.73 23.33 6.31
C GLY A 413 0.94 21.81 6.37
N GLY A 414 0.63 21.22 7.52
CA GLY A 414 0.98 19.83 7.84
C GLY A 414 0.32 18.83 6.91
N ASN A 415 0.91 17.62 6.84
CA ASN A 415 0.38 16.55 6.01
C ASN A 415 -1.12 16.33 6.31
N LEU A 416 -1.93 16.29 5.25
CA LEU A 416 -3.37 16.03 5.33
C LEU A 416 -3.71 14.55 5.13
N HIS A 417 -2.78 13.77 4.56
CA HIS A 417 -3.00 12.38 4.21
C HIS A 417 -3.31 11.55 5.46
N CYS A 418 -4.31 10.68 5.38
CA CYS A 418 -4.76 9.83 6.48
C CYS A 418 -5.71 8.72 6.00
N LEU A 419 -5.98 7.77 6.89
CA LEU A 419 -7.13 6.87 6.81
C LEU A 419 -8.24 7.41 7.73
N ILE A 420 -9.45 7.57 7.19
CA ILE A 420 -10.66 7.98 7.93
C ILE A 420 -11.61 6.79 7.96
N CYS A 421 -11.96 6.30 9.14
CA CYS A 421 -12.94 5.24 9.33
C CYS A 421 -14.34 5.82 9.52
N PHE A 422 -15.33 5.17 8.92
CA PHE A 422 -16.75 5.45 9.01
C PHE A 422 -17.46 4.18 9.46
N ARG A 423 -18.37 4.29 10.42
CA ARG A 423 -19.06 3.16 11.06
C ARG A 423 -20.54 3.43 11.23
N CYS A 424 -21.38 2.43 10.97
CA CYS A 424 -22.83 2.49 11.21
C CYS A 424 -23.27 1.71 12.46
N ASP A 425 -22.40 0.89 13.06
CA ASP A 425 -22.62 0.17 14.32
C ASP A 425 -22.27 0.98 15.57
N GLN A 426 -21.53 2.08 15.42
CA GLN A 426 -21.16 2.98 16.51
C GLN A 426 -21.90 4.31 16.39
N VAL A 427 -22.28 4.87 17.54
CA VAL A 427 -22.84 6.23 17.65
C VAL A 427 -21.72 7.20 17.99
N GLU A 428 -21.70 8.37 17.37
CA GLU A 428 -20.84 9.47 17.82
C GLU A 428 -21.39 10.04 19.13
N GLU A 429 -20.56 10.10 20.18
CA GLU A 429 -20.97 10.54 21.52
C GLU A 429 -21.26 12.05 21.60
N ARG A 430 -20.63 12.83 20.72
CA ARG A 430 -20.66 14.30 20.71
C ARG A 430 -20.78 14.84 19.28
N PRO A 431 -21.91 14.63 18.59
CA PRO A 431 -22.11 15.09 17.21
C PRO A 431 -22.07 16.64 17.09
N GLU A 432 -22.45 17.38 18.13
CA GLU A 432 -22.48 18.85 18.18
C GLU A 432 -21.11 19.51 17.97
N ARG A 433 -20.01 18.79 18.25
CA ARG A 433 -18.62 19.23 17.97
C ARG A 433 -18.34 19.46 16.48
N PHE A 434 -19.22 18.97 15.61
CA PHE A 434 -19.15 19.08 14.15
C PHE A 434 -20.13 20.12 13.58
N GLU A 435 -21.03 20.66 14.41
CA GLU A 435 -22.02 21.66 14.02
C GLU A 435 -21.52 23.08 14.26
N THR A 436 -20.72 23.27 15.31
CA THR A 436 -20.05 24.55 15.61
C THR A 436 -18.97 24.87 14.58
N SER A 437 -19.07 26.04 13.96
CA SER A 437 -18.00 26.64 13.17
C SER A 437 -16.75 26.82 14.04
N SER A 438 -15.57 26.51 13.49
CA SER A 438 -14.32 26.44 14.25
C SER A 438 -13.70 27.81 14.63
N SER A 439 -14.54 28.82 14.88
CA SER A 439 -14.17 30.18 15.28
C SER A 439 -13.88 30.33 16.78
N ASP A 440 -14.45 29.46 17.63
CA ASP A 440 -14.70 29.82 19.03
C ASP A 440 -13.68 29.23 20.03
N ARG A 441 -12.55 28.68 19.57
CA ARG A 441 -11.59 27.95 20.42
C ARG A 441 -10.41 28.76 20.99
N ASP A 442 -10.37 30.07 20.76
CA ASP A 442 -9.27 30.94 21.19
C ASP A 442 -9.64 31.89 22.38
N SER A 443 -10.76 31.62 23.09
CA SER A 443 -11.40 32.59 24.00
C SER A 443 -11.67 32.10 25.44
N GLU A 444 -10.66 31.53 26.12
CA GLU A 444 -10.67 31.42 27.60
C GLU A 444 -9.53 32.27 28.18
N GLY A 445 -9.88 33.47 28.68
CA GLY A 445 -8.89 34.50 29.04
C GLY A 445 -9.44 35.79 29.67
N SER A 446 -10.47 35.70 30.51
CA SER A 446 -10.86 36.63 31.60
C SER A 446 -10.97 38.16 31.33
N SER A 447 -12.16 38.72 31.65
CA SER A 447 -12.48 40.12 32.06
C SER A 447 -12.33 41.25 31.02
N SER A 448 -13.16 42.30 30.96
CA SER A 448 -14.49 42.60 31.57
C SER A 448 -15.11 43.86 30.90
N SER A 449 -16.46 43.98 30.91
CA SER A 449 -17.33 45.21 30.86
C SER A 449 -16.68 46.60 30.64
N SER A 450 -17.23 47.61 29.94
CA SER A 450 -18.57 47.98 29.41
C SER A 450 -18.45 49.43 28.84
N SER A 451 -19.33 50.08 28.07
CA SER A 451 -20.57 49.82 27.29
C SER A 451 -20.91 51.09 26.46
N THR A 452 -22.03 51.10 25.69
CA THR A 452 -22.76 52.30 25.12
C THR A 452 -21.95 53.28 24.25
N GLY A 453 -22.25 53.51 22.96
CA GLY A 453 -23.54 54.00 22.40
C GLY A 453 -23.36 55.48 22.01
N VAL A 454 -24.01 56.10 21.01
CA VAL A 454 -25.07 55.75 20.04
C VAL A 454 -24.84 56.67 18.78
N ASP A 455 -25.59 56.73 17.66
CA ASP A 455 -26.92 56.22 17.23
C ASP A 455 -26.94 56.01 15.68
N GLU A 456 -28.12 55.84 15.05
CA GLU A 456 -28.32 55.68 13.59
C GLU A 456 -29.24 56.80 12.97
N PRO A 457 -30.27 56.52 12.13
CA PRO A 457 -30.33 56.78 10.68
C PRO A 457 -31.29 57.93 10.27
N ALA A 458 -31.60 58.08 8.97
CA ALA A 458 -32.99 57.97 8.47
C ALA A 458 -33.19 58.29 6.95
N ALA A 459 -34.32 57.77 6.44
CA ALA A 459 -35.16 58.26 5.31
C ALA A 459 -34.76 57.94 3.85
N ASP A 460 -35.70 57.68 2.92
CA ASP A 460 -37.12 57.25 3.00
C ASP A 460 -37.63 56.81 1.60
N GLY A 461 -38.70 56.00 1.54
CA GLY A 461 -39.62 55.88 0.39
C GLY A 461 -39.35 54.77 -0.64
N GLY A 462 -40.31 53.91 -1.02
CA GLY A 462 -41.65 53.66 -0.45
C GLY A 462 -42.64 52.97 -1.42
N LYS A 463 -43.65 52.27 -0.86
CA LYS A 463 -44.97 51.85 -1.46
C LYS A 463 -44.93 50.69 -2.49
N ASN A 464 -45.49 49.51 -2.18
CA ASN A 464 -46.91 49.08 -2.22
C ASN A 464 -47.39 48.65 -3.63
N SER A 465 -48.26 47.65 -3.87
CA SER A 465 -48.98 46.68 -3.01
C SER A 465 -49.73 45.63 -3.89
N THR A 466 -50.39 44.64 -3.26
CA THR A 466 -51.33 43.62 -3.84
C THR A 466 -50.68 42.48 -4.66
N GLY A 467 -51.14 41.23 -4.62
CA GLY A 467 -52.19 40.58 -3.80
C GLY A 467 -52.78 39.34 -4.51
N GLY A 468 -53.25 38.33 -3.77
CA GLY A 468 -54.02 37.20 -4.33
C GLY A 468 -53.51 35.79 -3.96
N ILE A 469 -54.45 34.90 -3.63
CA ILE A 469 -54.24 33.53 -3.13
C ILE A 469 -54.76 32.52 -4.15
N VAL A 470 -53.99 31.44 -4.39
CA VAL A 470 -54.48 30.04 -4.52
C VAL A 470 -53.48 29.16 -3.78
#